data_AF-E8V610-F1
#
_entry.id   AF-E8V610-F1
#
_cell.length_a   1.000
_cell.length_b   1.000
_cell.length_c   1.000
_cell.angle_alpha   90.00
_cell.angle_beta   90.00
_cell.angle_gamma   90.00
#
_symmetry.space_group_name_H-M   'P 1'
#
loop_
_entity.id
_entity.type
_entity.pdbx_description
1 polymer ?
#
loop_
_entity_poly.entity_id
_entity_poly.type
_entity_poly.pdbx_seq_one_letter_code
_entity_poly.pdbx_strand_id
1 'polypeptide(L)'
;MRVLALAVLLLTTNIPAQEPAPTAEQLHGQLPPSSIYDEIMRPLDATRADVGNWSDTELMALTSAMNLSHTECERLDPAPHVGEELYSYARLCSLGRDWKRTYKAATEYVLDDKAPHRPSAYYLAVQADLNMHHVEDVLLLLKDMDTRLPLTPETNAVYDYVLGLVEFAVPSAGIDAALIRQPKLLEAVSGHNPLLTPGVAEVSAWHLQELLRFDNRVPAEIAGALNDLQLAIAARTAPLTATDAYAAAVAQRRYEAIGKPMPAFDVSRTAGPKTYGAHLSDVNLYVLYPEDCASCASIPEAVAVLRKGLNIRAQAWPLVEVRPTEIKPSPASTPNPKTDPPTLYTHAELLKQLGATAVPFFVLTDGKGNVRLLTNGSRGWLYSDGNGDILAQTMMERIVAHDDNERGAAMDKAAHEKLTQPQ
;
A
#
# COMPACT_ATOMS: atom_id res chain seq x y z
N MET A 1 -83.67 -1.45 -65.36
CA MET A 1 -84.11 -2.43 -64.35
C MET A 1 -82.92 -3.35 -64.04
N ARG A 2 -82.72 -3.65 -62.74
CA ARG A 2 -81.72 -4.57 -62.12
C ARG A 2 -80.31 -4.02 -61.85
N VAL A 3 -80.21 -3.36 -60.68
CA VAL A 3 -79.35 -3.67 -59.52
C VAL A 3 -78.20 -4.67 -59.74
N LEU A 4 -76.96 -4.24 -59.41
CA LEU A 4 -76.13 -4.97 -58.43
C LEU A 4 -75.08 -4.06 -57.79
N ALA A 5 -75.07 -4.11 -56.46
CA ALA A 5 -74.18 -3.40 -55.56
C ALA A 5 -72.76 -3.97 -55.58
N LEU A 6 -71.75 -3.12 -55.40
CA LEU A 6 -70.46 -3.55 -54.88
C LEU A 6 -70.04 -2.61 -53.75
N ALA A 7 -69.83 -3.22 -52.59
CA ALA A 7 -69.46 -2.60 -51.34
C ALA A 7 -68.03 -2.05 -51.39
N VAL A 8 -67.87 -0.81 -50.93
CA VAL A 8 -66.58 -0.21 -50.58
C VAL A 8 -66.16 -0.79 -49.22
N LEU A 9 -65.22 -1.72 -49.23
CA LEU A 9 -64.54 -2.18 -48.03
C LEU A 9 -63.45 -1.17 -47.67
N LEU A 10 -63.70 -0.39 -46.63
CA LEU A 10 -62.71 0.39 -45.89
C LEU A 10 -61.76 -0.57 -45.18
N LEU A 11 -60.64 -0.89 -45.81
CA LEU A 11 -59.47 -1.48 -45.15
C LEU A 11 -58.71 -0.36 -44.44
N THR A 12 -59.06 -0.10 -43.19
CA THR A 12 -58.16 0.58 -42.25
C THR A 12 -57.04 -0.40 -41.92
N THR A 13 -55.88 -0.24 -42.53
CA THR A 13 -54.66 -0.90 -42.06
C THR A 13 -54.32 -0.32 -40.70
N ASN A 14 -54.57 -1.08 -39.63
CA ASN A 14 -53.91 -0.89 -38.36
C ASN A 14 -52.40 -1.05 -38.58
N ILE A 15 -51.72 0.07 -38.80
CA ILE A 15 -50.26 0.14 -38.65
C ILE A 15 -50.03 -0.09 -37.15
N PRO A 16 -49.35 -1.17 -36.72
CA PRO A 16 -48.90 -1.25 -35.34
C PRO A 16 -48.02 -0.02 -35.11
N ALA A 17 -48.40 0.81 -34.13
CA ALA A 17 -47.56 1.90 -33.66
C ALA A 17 -46.21 1.28 -33.30
N GLN A 18 -45.21 1.56 -34.13
CA GLN A 18 -43.83 1.17 -33.88
C GLN A 18 -43.41 1.99 -32.67
N GLU A 19 -43.39 1.33 -31.51
CA GLU A 19 -42.83 1.89 -30.28
C GLU A 19 -41.43 2.41 -30.64
N PRO A 20 -41.12 3.69 -30.37
CA PRO A 20 -39.83 4.25 -30.76
C PRO A 20 -38.72 3.39 -30.15
N ALA A 21 -37.74 2.99 -30.96
CA ALA A 21 -36.58 2.26 -30.47
C ALA A 21 -35.99 3.04 -29.28
N PRO A 22 -35.71 2.38 -28.14
CA PRO A 22 -35.15 3.05 -26.98
C PRO A 22 -33.87 3.76 -27.39
N THR A 23 -33.76 5.02 -27.01
CA THR A 23 -32.53 5.81 -27.14
C THR A 23 -31.40 5.17 -26.33
N ALA A 24 -30.13 5.43 -26.69
CA ALA A 24 -28.98 4.89 -25.93
C ALA A 24 -29.05 5.24 -24.42
N GLU A 25 -29.60 6.41 -24.08
CA GLU A 25 -29.91 6.81 -22.69
C GLU A 25 -30.98 5.92 -22.02
N GLN A 26 -31.95 5.39 -22.76
CA GLN A 26 -32.97 4.47 -22.24
C GLN A 26 -32.45 3.03 -22.08
N LEU A 27 -31.46 2.62 -22.87
CA LEU A 27 -30.79 1.31 -22.74
C LEU A 27 -29.91 1.24 -21.49
N HIS A 28 -29.19 2.32 -21.14
CA HIS A 28 -28.38 2.39 -19.92
C HIS A 28 -29.23 2.43 -18.63
N GLY A 29 -30.48 2.91 -18.72
CA GLY A 29 -31.40 3.00 -17.59
C GLY A 29 -31.81 1.66 -16.96
N GLN A 30 -31.58 0.52 -17.63
CA GLN A 30 -31.99 -0.81 -17.17
C GLN A 30 -30.83 -1.81 -16.97
N LEU A 31 -29.59 -1.41 -17.28
CA LEU A 31 -28.46 -2.33 -17.16
C LEU A 31 -28.13 -2.59 -15.68
N PRO A 32 -27.84 -3.85 -15.32
CA PRO A 32 -27.41 -4.18 -13.97
C PRO A 32 -25.98 -3.65 -13.72
N PRO A 33 -25.60 -3.40 -12.45
CA PRO A 33 -24.28 -2.90 -12.08
C PRO A 33 -23.11 -3.63 -12.75
N SER A 34 -23.17 -4.96 -12.86
CA SER A 34 -22.16 -5.78 -13.53
C SER A 34 -21.92 -5.38 -14.98
N SER A 35 -23.00 -5.22 -15.76
CA SER A 35 -22.93 -4.87 -17.18
C SER A 35 -22.38 -3.46 -17.39
N ILE A 36 -22.75 -2.52 -16.53
CA ILE A 36 -22.25 -1.15 -16.57
C ILE A 36 -20.75 -1.13 -16.24
N TYR A 37 -20.35 -1.83 -15.18
CA TYR A 37 -18.96 -1.94 -14.78
C TYR A 37 -18.09 -2.52 -15.90
N ASP A 38 -18.52 -3.62 -16.53
CA ASP A 38 -17.80 -4.26 -17.63
C ASP A 38 -17.69 -3.36 -18.86
N GLU A 39 -18.73 -2.57 -19.17
CA GLU A 39 -18.68 -1.59 -20.26
C GLU A 39 -17.67 -0.47 -19.98
N ILE A 40 -17.65 0.04 -18.75
CA ILE A 40 -16.73 1.12 -18.33
C ILE A 40 -15.29 0.63 -18.28
N MET A 41 -15.05 -0.60 -17.85
CA MET A 41 -13.70 -1.18 -17.74
C MET A 41 -13.12 -1.64 -19.07
N ARG A 42 -13.96 -1.93 -20.08
CA ARG A 42 -13.52 -2.44 -21.39
C ARG A 42 -12.37 -1.66 -22.03
N PRO A 43 -12.32 -0.31 -22.01
CA PRO A 43 -11.19 0.43 -22.53
C PRO A 43 -9.91 0.14 -21.77
N LEU A 44 -9.96 -0.01 -20.44
CA LEU A 44 -8.81 -0.30 -19.58
C LEU A 44 -8.35 -1.75 -19.70
N ASP A 45 -9.26 -2.71 -19.87
CA ASP A 45 -8.89 -4.11 -20.09
C ASP A 45 -8.13 -4.31 -21.41
N ALA A 46 -8.30 -3.40 -22.37
CA ALA A 46 -7.53 -3.36 -23.62
C ALA A 46 -6.16 -2.65 -23.48
N THR A 47 -5.88 -1.99 -22.35
CA THR A 47 -4.62 -1.31 -22.06
C THR A 47 -3.60 -2.22 -21.40
N ARG A 48 -2.33 -1.81 -21.37
CA ARG A 48 -1.25 -2.66 -20.86
C ARG A 48 -1.40 -2.89 -19.35
N ALA A 49 -1.04 -4.09 -18.88
CA ALA A 49 -1.11 -4.46 -17.47
C ALA A 49 -0.20 -3.63 -16.53
N ASP A 50 0.77 -2.89 -17.06
CA ASP A 50 1.70 -2.08 -16.26
C ASP A 50 1.35 -0.58 -16.30
N VAL A 51 0.69 -0.12 -15.23
CA VAL A 51 0.27 1.27 -15.00
C VAL A 51 1.45 2.25 -15.03
N GLY A 52 2.66 1.80 -14.67
CA GLY A 52 3.86 2.63 -14.70
C GLY A 52 4.32 3.02 -16.11
N ASN A 53 3.77 2.37 -17.13
CA ASN A 53 4.06 2.59 -18.54
C ASN A 53 2.84 3.08 -19.34
N TRP A 54 1.80 3.55 -18.65
CA TRP A 54 0.62 4.10 -19.31
C TRP A 54 0.93 5.44 -19.98
N SER A 55 0.48 5.54 -21.22
CA SER A 55 0.47 6.77 -22.01
C SER A 55 -0.58 7.76 -21.47
N ASP A 56 -0.45 9.03 -21.85
CA ASP A 56 -1.43 10.07 -21.50
C ASP A 56 -2.85 9.70 -21.93
N THR A 57 -2.99 8.96 -23.04
CA THR A 57 -4.29 8.47 -23.53
C THR A 57 -4.90 7.44 -22.57
N GLU A 58 -4.09 6.53 -22.03
CA GLU A 58 -4.54 5.52 -21.05
C GLU A 58 -4.94 6.19 -19.73
N LEU A 59 -4.20 7.22 -19.29
CA LEU A 59 -4.56 8.02 -18.12
C LEU A 59 -5.85 8.83 -18.32
N MET A 60 -6.08 9.39 -19.51
CA MET A 60 -7.34 10.06 -19.86
C MET A 60 -8.52 9.07 -19.92
N ALA A 61 -8.29 7.86 -20.43
CA ALA A 61 -9.31 6.81 -20.43
C ALA A 61 -9.70 6.40 -19.01
N LEU A 62 -8.73 6.22 -18.10
CA LEU A 62 -8.99 5.96 -16.69
C LEU A 62 -9.79 7.09 -16.04
N THR A 63 -9.40 8.34 -16.28
CA THR A 63 -10.09 9.51 -15.74
C THR A 63 -11.55 9.54 -16.21
N SER A 64 -11.78 9.23 -17.49
CA SER A 64 -13.14 9.16 -18.07
C SER A 64 -13.94 8.01 -17.45
N ALA A 65 -13.33 6.84 -17.26
CA ALA A 65 -13.96 5.69 -16.63
C ALA A 65 -14.36 5.96 -15.18
N MET A 66 -13.51 6.66 -14.42
CA MET A 66 -13.83 7.08 -13.04
C MET A 66 -15.03 8.03 -13.00
N ASN A 67 -15.06 9.04 -13.87
CA ASN A 67 -16.17 10.01 -13.92
C ASN A 67 -17.50 9.35 -14.31
N LEU A 68 -17.46 8.44 -15.30
CA LEU A 68 -18.64 7.68 -15.71
C LEU A 68 -19.11 6.75 -14.60
N SER A 69 -18.19 6.06 -13.93
CA SER A 69 -18.51 5.19 -12.78
C SER A 69 -19.14 5.94 -11.62
N HIS A 70 -18.65 7.15 -11.33
CA HIS A 70 -19.24 8.02 -10.32
C HIS A 70 -20.70 8.34 -10.66
N THR A 71 -20.94 8.79 -11.90
CA THR A 71 -22.29 9.13 -12.38
C THR A 71 -23.23 7.93 -12.31
N GLU A 72 -22.78 6.75 -12.73
CA GLU A 72 -23.59 5.52 -12.72
C GLU A 72 -23.82 4.97 -11.30
N CYS A 73 -22.83 5.06 -10.41
CA CYS A 73 -22.98 4.70 -8.99
C CYS A 73 -24.07 5.55 -8.32
N GLU A 74 -24.09 6.86 -8.58
CA GLU A 74 -25.13 7.76 -8.07
C GLU A 74 -26.50 7.46 -8.68
N ARG A 75 -26.56 7.19 -9.99
CA ARG A 75 -27.82 6.89 -10.69
C ARG A 75 -28.49 5.61 -10.19
N LEU A 76 -27.70 4.59 -9.84
CA LEU A 76 -28.20 3.31 -9.36
C LEU A 76 -28.70 3.36 -7.91
N ASP A 77 -28.30 4.36 -7.12
CA ASP A 77 -28.87 4.62 -5.78
C ASP A 77 -30.30 5.20 -5.91
N PRO A 78 -31.35 4.66 -5.26
CA PRO A 78 -31.36 3.70 -4.15
C PRO A 78 -31.88 2.29 -4.52
N ALA A 79 -31.67 1.83 -5.76
CA ALA A 79 -32.16 0.53 -6.18
C ALA A 79 -31.58 -0.59 -5.28
N PRO A 80 -32.40 -1.54 -4.80
CA PRO A 80 -31.89 -2.68 -4.07
C PRO A 80 -31.09 -3.59 -5.01
N HIS A 81 -29.87 -3.93 -4.61
CA HIS A 81 -29.01 -4.89 -5.30
C HIS A 81 -28.77 -6.09 -4.38
N VAL A 82 -28.67 -7.29 -4.96
CA VAL A 82 -28.49 -8.54 -4.20
C VAL A 82 -27.46 -9.43 -4.88
N GLY A 83 -26.82 -10.31 -4.11
CA GLY A 83 -25.82 -11.26 -4.63
C GLY A 83 -24.72 -10.54 -5.42
N GLU A 84 -24.37 -11.08 -6.58
CA GLU A 84 -23.26 -10.58 -7.42
C GLU A 84 -23.46 -9.15 -7.94
N GLU A 85 -24.69 -8.69 -8.08
CA GLU A 85 -24.95 -7.31 -8.48
C GLU A 85 -24.62 -6.31 -7.37
N LEU A 86 -24.73 -6.74 -6.11
CA LEU A 86 -24.31 -5.92 -4.98
C LEU A 86 -22.78 -5.78 -4.91
N TYR A 87 -22.04 -6.86 -5.20
CA TYR A 87 -20.58 -6.79 -5.32
C TYR A 87 -20.14 -5.95 -6.52
N SER A 88 -20.80 -6.11 -7.66
CA SER A 88 -20.53 -5.30 -8.86
C SER A 88 -20.83 -3.82 -8.63
N TYR A 89 -21.89 -3.52 -7.89
CA TYR A 89 -22.20 -2.16 -7.45
C TYR A 89 -21.11 -1.57 -6.55
N ALA A 90 -20.58 -2.34 -5.59
CA ALA A 90 -19.46 -1.92 -4.76
C ALA A 90 -18.21 -1.58 -5.60
N ARG A 91 -17.89 -2.41 -6.61
CA ARG A 91 -16.76 -2.16 -7.53
C ARG A 91 -16.95 -0.90 -8.36
N LEU A 92 -18.16 -0.71 -8.90
CA LEU A 92 -18.51 0.47 -9.69
C LEU A 92 -18.36 1.75 -8.86
N CYS A 93 -18.91 1.76 -7.64
CA CYS A 93 -18.78 2.89 -6.73
C CYS A 93 -17.32 3.14 -6.31
N SER A 94 -16.53 2.09 -6.09
CA SER A 94 -15.11 2.21 -5.76
C SER A 94 -14.32 2.86 -6.90
N LEU A 95 -14.58 2.45 -8.15
CA LEU A 95 -13.97 3.07 -9.34
C LEU A 95 -14.37 4.54 -9.47
N GLY A 96 -15.63 4.87 -9.16
CA GLY A 96 -16.14 6.24 -9.07
C GLY A 96 -15.70 7.02 -7.82
N ARG A 97 -14.90 6.40 -6.94
CA ARG A 97 -14.42 6.95 -5.65
C ARG A 97 -15.54 7.39 -4.70
N ASP A 98 -16.72 6.76 -4.79
CA ASP A 98 -17.77 6.92 -3.78
C ASP A 98 -17.58 5.89 -2.67
N TRP A 99 -16.74 6.25 -1.70
CA TRP A 99 -16.35 5.35 -0.61
C TRP A 99 -17.52 4.98 0.30
N LYS A 100 -18.47 5.89 0.53
CA LYS A 100 -19.62 5.62 1.40
C LYS A 100 -20.53 4.54 0.81
N ARG A 101 -20.84 4.63 -0.50
CA ARG A 101 -21.65 3.62 -1.19
C ARG A 101 -20.89 2.32 -1.37
N THR A 102 -19.59 2.39 -1.66
CA THR A 102 -18.70 1.23 -1.70
C THR A 102 -18.74 0.45 -0.39
N TYR A 103 -18.53 1.12 0.74
CA TYR A 103 -18.56 0.51 2.06
C TYR A 103 -19.89 -0.18 2.34
N LYS A 104 -21.01 0.52 2.12
CA LYS A 104 -22.35 -0.02 2.36
C LYS A 104 -22.60 -1.29 1.53
N ALA A 105 -22.33 -1.25 0.22
CA ALA A 105 -22.57 -2.38 -0.66
C ALA A 105 -21.65 -3.57 -0.35
N ALA A 106 -20.36 -3.30 -0.10
CA ALA A 106 -19.39 -4.34 0.23
C ALA A 106 -19.69 -5.02 1.57
N THR A 107 -20.03 -4.25 2.61
CA THR A 107 -20.39 -4.80 3.93
C THR A 107 -21.69 -5.59 3.89
N GLU A 108 -22.67 -5.17 3.09
CA GLU A 108 -23.90 -5.96 2.89
C GLU A 108 -23.62 -7.27 2.13
N TYR A 109 -22.73 -7.26 1.13
CA TYR A 109 -22.36 -8.46 0.37
C TYR A 109 -21.64 -9.51 1.23
N VAL A 110 -20.73 -9.12 2.14
CA VAL A 110 -19.98 -10.09 2.97
C VAL A 110 -20.84 -10.82 4.01
N LEU A 111 -22.08 -10.36 4.26
CA LEU A 111 -23.04 -11.02 5.15
C LEU A 111 -23.59 -12.33 4.58
N ASP A 112 -23.59 -12.52 3.25
CA ASP A 112 -23.91 -13.80 2.65
C ASP A 112 -22.69 -14.74 2.73
N ASP A 113 -22.75 -15.73 3.62
CA ASP A 113 -21.65 -16.66 3.84
C ASP A 113 -21.30 -17.53 2.61
N LYS A 114 -22.21 -17.61 1.63
CA LYS A 114 -22.03 -18.41 0.41
C LYS A 114 -21.54 -17.57 -0.77
N ALA A 115 -21.40 -16.26 -0.60
CA ALA A 115 -20.99 -15.40 -1.70
C ALA A 115 -19.54 -15.71 -2.14
N PRO A 116 -19.27 -15.83 -3.45
CA PRO A 116 -17.97 -16.26 -3.96
C PRO A 116 -16.86 -15.21 -3.80
N HIS A 117 -17.17 -13.91 -3.82
CA HIS A 117 -16.17 -12.84 -3.83
C HIS A 117 -15.98 -12.16 -2.47
N ARG A 118 -16.26 -12.85 -1.36
CA ARG A 118 -16.16 -12.27 -0.01
C ARG A 118 -14.79 -11.65 0.30
N PRO A 119 -13.64 -12.29 0.01
CA PRO A 119 -12.33 -11.64 0.23
C PRO A 119 -12.20 -10.31 -0.51
N SER A 120 -12.63 -10.25 -1.77
CA SER A 120 -12.59 -9.03 -2.58
C SER A 120 -13.58 -7.97 -2.09
N ALA A 121 -14.74 -8.35 -1.56
CA ALA A 121 -15.65 -7.41 -0.93
C ALA A 121 -15.09 -6.85 0.39
N TYR A 122 -14.43 -7.68 1.23
CA TYR A 122 -13.68 -7.16 2.39
C TYR A 122 -12.61 -6.17 1.97
N TYR A 123 -11.86 -6.45 0.90
CA TYR A 123 -10.89 -5.50 0.35
C TYR A 123 -11.53 -4.15 0.01
N LEU A 124 -12.69 -4.14 -0.67
CA LEU A 124 -13.42 -2.92 -1.02
C LEU A 124 -13.92 -2.17 0.22
N ALA A 125 -14.45 -2.88 1.22
CA ALA A 125 -14.92 -2.27 2.47
C ALA A 125 -13.76 -1.61 3.24
N VAL A 126 -12.64 -2.34 3.38
CA VAL A 126 -11.41 -1.84 3.99
C VAL A 126 -10.86 -0.62 3.23
N GLN A 127 -10.78 -0.70 1.90
CA GLN A 127 -10.34 0.41 1.07
C GLN A 127 -11.23 1.64 1.28
N ALA A 128 -12.54 1.46 1.34
CA ALA A 128 -13.48 2.54 1.58
C ALA A 128 -13.25 3.20 2.95
N ASP A 129 -13.13 2.43 4.02
CA ASP A 129 -12.87 2.98 5.36
C ASP A 129 -11.52 3.71 5.45
N LEU A 130 -10.46 3.17 4.83
CA LEU A 130 -9.17 3.85 4.78
C LEU A 130 -9.25 5.20 4.06
N ASN A 131 -10.02 5.29 2.96
CA ASN A 131 -10.24 6.55 2.25
C ASN A 131 -11.18 7.51 3.01
N MET A 132 -12.03 7.01 3.90
CA MET A 132 -12.84 7.82 4.83
C MET A 132 -12.10 8.12 6.15
N HIS A 133 -10.85 7.68 6.29
CA HIS A 133 -10.02 7.79 7.51
C HIS A 133 -10.59 7.08 8.75
N HIS A 134 -11.41 6.03 8.56
CA HIS A 134 -11.99 5.21 9.62
C HIS A 134 -11.08 4.02 9.98
N VAL A 135 -9.89 4.28 10.50
CA VAL A 135 -8.89 3.23 10.77
C VAL A 135 -9.35 2.22 11.83
N GLU A 136 -10.16 2.64 12.81
CA GLU A 136 -10.70 1.72 13.83
C GLU A 136 -11.68 0.70 13.22
N ASP A 137 -12.50 1.12 12.27
CA ASP A 137 -13.48 0.25 11.58
C ASP A 137 -12.78 -0.78 10.68
N VAL A 138 -11.62 -0.43 10.11
CA VAL A 138 -10.75 -1.37 9.37
C VAL A 138 -10.34 -2.55 10.26
N LEU A 139 -9.99 -2.31 11.52
CA LEU A 139 -9.61 -3.39 12.44
C LEU A 139 -10.80 -4.29 12.79
N LEU A 140 -12.02 -3.73 12.84
CA LEU A 140 -13.24 -4.51 13.02
C LEU A 140 -13.53 -5.39 11.80
N LEU A 141 -13.38 -4.85 10.59
CA LEU A 141 -13.51 -5.61 9.34
C LEU A 141 -12.47 -6.73 9.23
N LEU A 142 -11.22 -6.47 9.61
CA LEU A 142 -10.18 -7.51 9.62
C LEU A 142 -10.51 -8.62 10.62
N LYS A 143 -10.99 -8.29 11.82
CA LYS A 143 -11.44 -9.29 12.80
C LYS A 143 -12.62 -10.11 12.27
N ASP A 144 -13.62 -9.46 11.67
CA ASP A 144 -14.77 -10.16 11.08
C ASP A 144 -14.33 -11.09 9.94
N MET A 145 -13.48 -10.60 9.03
CA MET A 145 -12.87 -11.41 7.98
C MET A 145 -12.10 -12.61 8.56
N ASP A 146 -11.30 -12.38 9.61
CA ASP A 146 -10.54 -13.44 10.25
C ASP A 146 -11.45 -14.50 10.89
N THR A 147 -12.56 -14.10 11.51
CA THR A 147 -13.47 -15.10 12.09
C THR A 147 -14.20 -15.94 11.04
N ARG A 148 -14.45 -15.39 9.84
CA ARG A 148 -15.34 -16.01 8.84
C ARG A 148 -14.62 -16.70 7.69
N LEU A 149 -13.43 -16.25 7.32
CA LEU A 149 -12.73 -16.74 6.13
C LEU A 149 -11.41 -17.44 6.50
N PRO A 150 -11.04 -18.54 5.82
CA PRO A 150 -9.71 -19.12 5.97
C PRO A 150 -8.64 -18.16 5.41
N LEU A 151 -7.40 -18.31 5.87
CA LEU A 151 -6.28 -17.56 5.30
C LEU A 151 -5.86 -18.17 3.95
N THR A 152 -6.33 -17.55 2.87
CA THR A 152 -5.98 -17.81 1.45
C THR A 152 -5.12 -16.66 0.89
N PRO A 153 -4.52 -16.77 -0.31
CA PRO A 153 -3.78 -15.67 -0.93
C PRO A 153 -4.59 -14.38 -1.07
N GLU A 154 -5.90 -14.46 -1.34
CA GLU A 154 -6.79 -13.30 -1.48
C GLU A 154 -7.02 -12.60 -0.14
N THR A 155 -7.35 -13.35 0.92
CA THR A 155 -7.48 -12.77 2.27
C THR A 155 -6.15 -12.24 2.81
N ASN A 156 -5.05 -12.91 2.47
CA ASN A 156 -3.69 -12.49 2.79
C ASN A 156 -3.37 -11.13 2.15
N ALA A 157 -3.77 -10.94 0.89
CA ALA A 157 -3.62 -9.67 0.18
C ALA A 157 -4.43 -8.52 0.82
N VAL A 158 -5.59 -8.80 1.44
CA VAL A 158 -6.32 -7.79 2.22
C VAL A 158 -5.50 -7.32 3.42
N TYR A 159 -4.89 -8.25 4.16
CA TYR A 159 -3.98 -7.89 5.25
C TYR A 159 -2.76 -7.12 4.76
N ASP A 160 -2.11 -7.58 3.68
CA ASP A 160 -0.94 -6.91 3.12
C ASP A 160 -1.28 -5.47 2.65
N TYR A 161 -2.48 -5.27 2.09
CA TYR A 161 -2.99 -3.96 1.70
C TYR A 161 -3.19 -3.03 2.91
N VAL A 162 -3.84 -3.53 3.98
CA VAL A 162 -4.01 -2.74 5.21
C VAL A 162 -2.66 -2.39 5.80
N LEU A 163 -1.80 -3.38 6.03
CA LEU A 163 -0.48 -3.20 6.64
C LEU A 163 0.34 -2.16 5.86
N GLY A 164 0.45 -2.30 4.54
CA GLY A 164 1.21 -1.36 3.71
C GLY A 164 0.70 0.09 3.74
N LEU A 165 -0.54 0.33 4.16
CA LEU A 165 -1.11 1.68 4.31
C LEU A 165 -1.05 2.19 5.76
N VAL A 166 -1.43 1.34 6.73
CA VAL A 166 -1.62 1.78 8.12
C VAL A 166 -0.37 1.65 8.97
N GLU A 167 0.58 0.76 8.62
CA GLU A 167 1.81 0.56 9.40
C GLU A 167 2.64 1.84 9.56
N PHE A 168 2.44 2.78 8.64
CA PHE A 168 3.09 4.09 8.60
C PHE A 168 2.21 5.21 9.14
N ALA A 169 0.95 5.26 8.70
CA ALA A 169 0.02 6.32 9.08
C ALA A 169 -0.36 6.22 10.56
N VAL A 170 -0.66 5.00 11.02
CA VAL A 170 -1.12 4.66 12.36
C VAL A 170 -0.45 3.35 12.81
N PRO A 171 0.84 3.36 13.16
CA PRO A 171 1.61 2.16 13.51
C PRO A 171 0.97 1.24 14.54
N SER A 172 0.24 1.79 15.53
CA SER A 172 -0.50 0.97 16.51
C SER A 172 -1.59 0.13 15.84
N ALA A 173 -2.35 0.71 14.91
CA ALA A 173 -3.33 -0.02 14.11
C ALA A 173 -2.64 -1.01 13.17
N GLY A 174 -1.46 -0.67 12.65
CA GLY A 174 -0.61 -1.62 11.91
C GLY A 174 -0.28 -2.86 12.73
N ILE A 175 0.24 -2.66 13.95
CA ILE A 175 0.53 -3.75 14.89
C ILE A 175 -0.74 -4.56 15.21
N ASP A 176 -1.87 -3.90 15.49
CA ASP A 176 -3.13 -4.58 15.78
C ASP A 176 -3.63 -5.42 14.60
N ALA A 177 -3.57 -4.89 13.38
CA ALA A 177 -3.88 -5.61 12.14
C ALA A 177 -2.97 -6.83 11.96
N ALA A 178 -1.69 -6.66 12.27
CA ALA A 178 -0.68 -7.70 12.18
C ALA A 178 -0.93 -8.83 13.20
N LEU A 179 -1.34 -8.47 14.43
CA LEU A 179 -1.70 -9.41 15.50
C LEU A 179 -3.00 -10.17 15.21
N ILE A 180 -3.99 -9.55 14.55
CA ILE A 180 -5.21 -10.25 14.09
C ILE A 180 -4.85 -11.41 13.15
N ARG A 181 -3.93 -11.17 12.20
CA ARG A 181 -3.49 -12.16 11.21
C ARG A 181 -2.63 -13.28 11.80
N GLN A 182 -1.91 -12.99 12.89
CA GLN A 182 -0.83 -13.85 13.40
C GLN A 182 -1.22 -15.31 13.63
N PRO A 183 -2.34 -15.66 14.30
CA PRO A 183 -2.63 -17.05 14.65
C PRO A 183 -2.69 -17.97 13.42
N LYS A 184 -3.39 -17.54 12.37
CA LYS A 184 -3.46 -18.30 11.12
C LYS A 184 -2.16 -18.31 10.33
N LEU A 185 -1.34 -17.28 10.50
CA LEU A 185 -0.03 -17.22 9.89
C LEU A 185 0.92 -18.27 10.49
N LEU A 186 0.86 -18.49 11.81
CA LEU A 186 1.61 -19.55 12.49
C LEU A 186 1.24 -20.94 11.94
N GLU A 187 -0.05 -21.19 11.73
CA GLU A 187 -0.54 -22.43 11.12
C GLU A 187 -0.07 -22.60 9.67
N ALA A 188 -0.07 -21.51 8.89
CA ALA A 188 0.38 -21.54 7.50
C ALA A 188 1.89 -21.74 7.35
N VAL A 189 2.70 -21.04 8.15
CA VAL A 189 4.16 -21.20 8.15
C VAL A 189 4.57 -22.61 8.55
N SER A 190 3.91 -23.19 9.56
CA SER A 190 4.20 -24.55 10.00
C SER A 190 3.76 -25.64 9.00
N GLY A 191 3.03 -25.26 7.95
CA GLY A 191 2.55 -26.16 6.90
C GLY A 191 1.22 -26.85 7.22
N HIS A 192 0.52 -26.41 8.28
CA HIS A 192 -0.79 -26.96 8.67
C HIS A 192 -1.97 -26.31 7.93
N ASN A 193 -1.78 -25.16 7.29
CA ASN A 193 -2.76 -24.56 6.39
C ASN A 193 -2.38 -24.83 4.91
N PRO A 194 -3.16 -25.63 4.16
CA PRO A 194 -2.85 -25.94 2.76
C PRO A 194 -3.25 -24.82 1.78
N LEU A 195 -3.99 -23.80 2.21
CA LEU A 195 -4.56 -22.76 1.35
C LEU A 195 -3.58 -21.61 1.09
N LEU A 196 -2.61 -21.40 1.98
CA LEU A 196 -1.52 -20.44 1.79
C LEU A 196 -0.20 -21.20 1.78
N THR A 197 0.65 -20.98 0.77
CA THR A 197 1.91 -21.70 0.71
C THR A 197 2.81 -21.28 1.89
N PRO A 198 3.58 -22.22 2.47
CA PRO A 198 4.50 -21.91 3.58
C PRO A 198 5.49 -20.79 3.26
N GLY A 199 5.88 -20.67 1.98
CA GLY A 199 6.75 -19.61 1.48
C GLY A 199 6.16 -18.21 1.61
N VAL A 200 4.93 -18.03 1.11
CA VAL A 200 4.22 -16.75 1.23
C VAL A 200 3.95 -16.43 2.70
N ALA A 201 3.52 -17.44 3.46
CA ALA A 201 3.29 -17.29 4.89
C ALA A 201 4.57 -16.85 5.64
N GLU A 202 5.72 -17.39 5.28
CA GLU A 202 7.00 -17.03 5.90
C GLU A 202 7.44 -15.60 5.60
N VAL A 203 7.28 -15.16 4.35
CA VAL A 203 7.56 -13.75 3.98
C VAL A 203 6.72 -12.82 4.84
N SER A 204 5.42 -13.10 4.96
CA SER A 204 4.52 -12.32 5.80
C SER A 204 4.87 -12.42 7.30
N ALA A 205 5.37 -13.56 7.77
CA ALA A 205 5.79 -13.74 9.16
C ALA A 205 7.05 -12.93 9.48
N TRP A 206 8.00 -12.84 8.56
CA TRP A 206 9.17 -11.97 8.71
C TRP A 206 8.80 -10.49 8.70
N HIS A 207 7.88 -10.08 7.81
CA HIS A 207 7.38 -8.70 7.79
C HIS A 207 6.61 -8.35 9.08
N LEU A 208 5.80 -9.26 9.60
CA LEU A 208 5.17 -9.10 10.90
C LEU A 208 6.22 -8.89 12.01
N GLN A 209 7.27 -9.70 12.05
CA GLN A 209 8.35 -9.51 13.03
C GLN A 209 9.09 -8.18 12.87
N GLU A 210 9.26 -7.69 11.64
CA GLU A 210 9.82 -6.36 11.35
C GLU A 210 8.96 -5.25 11.99
N LEU A 211 7.64 -5.31 11.79
CA LEU A 211 6.69 -4.35 12.37
C LEU A 211 6.67 -4.39 13.89
N LEU A 212 6.64 -5.58 14.48
CA LEU A 212 6.63 -5.74 15.93
C LEU A 212 7.95 -5.25 16.58
N ARG A 213 9.03 -5.12 15.81
CA ARG A 213 10.30 -4.53 16.27
C ARG A 213 10.38 -3.01 16.09
N PHE A 214 9.63 -2.43 15.15
CA PHE A 214 9.74 -1.02 14.76
C PHE A 214 9.62 -0.04 15.94
N ASP A 215 8.82 -0.37 16.96
CA ASP A 215 8.54 0.55 18.07
C ASP A 215 9.51 0.42 19.26
N ASN A 216 10.40 -0.60 19.32
CA ASN A 216 11.13 -1.00 20.56
C ASN A 216 10.24 -1.25 21.81
N ARG A 217 8.96 -0.90 21.74
CA ARG A 217 7.85 -1.28 22.59
C ARG A 217 7.37 -2.62 22.08
N VAL A 218 8.09 -3.65 22.48
CA VAL A 218 7.51 -4.98 22.55
C VAL A 218 6.91 -5.06 23.95
N PRO A 219 5.64 -4.69 24.20
CA PRO A 219 4.96 -5.14 25.41
C PRO A 219 5.24 -6.63 25.61
N ALA A 220 5.32 -7.09 26.85
CA ALA A 220 5.57 -8.52 27.13
C ALA A 220 4.63 -9.45 26.35
N GLU A 221 3.40 -8.99 26.07
CA GLU A 221 2.39 -9.65 25.24
C GLU A 221 2.84 -9.84 23.77
N ILE A 222 3.57 -8.89 23.19
CA ILE A 222 4.11 -8.96 21.82
C ILE A 222 5.41 -9.81 21.76
N ALA A 223 6.14 -9.93 22.87
CA ALA A 223 7.35 -10.75 22.91
C ALA A 223 7.05 -12.24 22.70
N GLY A 224 5.92 -12.73 23.24
CA GLY A 224 5.42 -14.08 22.97
C GLY A 224 5.10 -14.28 21.49
N ALA A 225 4.35 -13.34 20.91
CA ALA A 225 4.02 -13.31 19.48
C ALA A 225 5.26 -13.40 18.57
N LEU A 226 6.32 -12.64 18.85
CA LEU A 226 7.58 -12.70 18.10
C LEU A 226 8.25 -14.08 18.20
N ASN A 227 8.33 -14.63 19.41
CA ASN A 227 8.93 -15.92 19.66
C ASN A 227 8.16 -17.06 18.97
N ASP A 228 6.82 -17.00 18.99
CA ASP A 228 5.97 -18.02 18.37
C ASP A 228 6.17 -18.08 16.85
N LEU A 229 6.32 -16.93 16.18
CA LEU A 229 6.62 -16.87 14.74
C LEU A 229 7.97 -17.50 14.42
N GLN A 230 8.99 -17.19 15.22
CA GLN A 230 10.33 -17.76 15.03
C GLN A 230 10.32 -19.28 15.23
N LEU A 231 9.61 -19.76 16.25
CA LEU A 231 9.44 -21.18 16.49
C LEU A 231 8.67 -21.86 15.35
N ALA A 232 7.62 -21.23 14.83
CA ALA A 232 6.85 -21.76 13.70
C ALA A 232 7.71 -21.85 12.42
N ILE A 233 8.51 -20.81 12.11
CA ILE A 233 9.45 -20.80 10.98
C ILE A 233 10.48 -21.92 11.15
N ALA A 234 11.05 -22.07 12.35
CA ALA A 234 12.05 -23.10 12.63
C ALA A 234 11.45 -24.53 12.59
N ALA A 235 10.19 -24.68 12.95
CA ALA A 235 9.47 -25.96 12.98
C ALA A 235 8.80 -26.32 11.64
N ARG A 236 8.92 -25.48 10.60
CA ARG A 236 8.33 -25.72 9.28
C ARG A 236 8.73 -27.09 8.73
N THR A 237 7.72 -27.91 8.44
CA THR A 237 7.90 -29.27 7.91
C THR A 237 7.87 -29.33 6.37
N ALA A 238 7.17 -28.38 5.74
CA ALA A 238 7.04 -28.32 4.30
C ALA A 238 8.26 -27.64 3.64
N PRO A 239 8.77 -28.18 2.52
CA PRO A 239 9.86 -27.53 1.79
C PRO A 239 9.39 -26.25 1.09
N LEU A 240 10.27 -25.25 1.02
CA LEU A 240 10.04 -24.06 0.21
C LEU A 240 10.44 -24.31 -1.25
N THR A 241 9.70 -23.69 -2.18
CA THR A 241 10.19 -23.56 -3.56
C THR A 241 11.44 -22.67 -3.60
N ALA A 242 12.24 -22.73 -4.66
CA ALA A 242 13.42 -21.87 -4.78
C ALA A 242 13.06 -20.37 -4.76
N THR A 243 11.95 -20.00 -5.42
CA THR A 243 11.42 -18.63 -5.42
C THR A 243 11.00 -18.20 -4.02
N ASP A 244 10.26 -19.05 -3.31
CA ASP A 244 9.81 -18.76 -1.94
C ASP A 244 10.98 -18.67 -0.96
N ALA A 245 11.96 -19.57 -1.07
CA ALA A 245 13.15 -19.55 -0.23
C ALA A 245 13.95 -18.26 -0.44
N TYR A 246 14.06 -17.78 -1.69
CA TYR A 246 14.68 -16.49 -1.97
C TYR A 246 13.90 -15.33 -1.35
N ALA A 247 12.58 -15.29 -1.53
CA ALA A 247 11.73 -14.24 -0.98
C ALA A 247 11.77 -14.22 0.56
N ALA A 248 11.69 -15.39 1.21
CA ALA A 248 11.83 -15.55 2.65
C ALA A 248 13.20 -15.07 3.15
N ALA A 249 14.29 -15.42 2.46
CA ALA A 249 15.64 -14.95 2.81
C ALA A 249 15.82 -13.42 2.60
N VAL A 250 15.09 -12.81 1.67
CA VAL A 250 15.03 -11.35 1.51
C VAL A 250 14.30 -10.71 2.69
N ALA A 251 13.13 -11.24 3.07
CA ALA A 251 12.35 -10.73 4.20
C ALA A 251 13.09 -10.91 5.55
N GLN A 252 13.74 -12.06 5.75
CA GLN A 252 14.58 -12.31 6.92
C GLN A 252 15.71 -11.29 7.04
N ARG A 253 16.41 -10.97 5.93
CA ARG A 253 17.48 -9.96 5.94
C ARG A 253 16.98 -8.58 6.37
N ARG A 254 15.77 -8.18 5.95
CA ARG A 254 15.14 -6.93 6.40
C ARG A 254 14.91 -6.95 7.91
N TYR A 255 14.27 -8.00 8.43
CA TYR A 255 14.05 -8.18 9.86
C TYR A 255 15.36 -8.13 10.67
N GLU A 256 16.40 -8.81 10.18
CA GLU A 256 17.70 -8.86 10.83
C GLU A 256 18.44 -7.53 10.82
N ALA A 257 18.13 -6.63 9.88
CA ALA A 257 18.73 -5.29 9.81
C ALA A 257 18.09 -4.33 10.83
N ILE A 258 16.82 -4.54 11.23
CA ILE A 258 16.17 -3.69 12.24
C ILE A 258 16.94 -3.72 13.57
N GLY A 259 17.22 -2.52 14.08
CA GLY A 259 17.97 -2.27 15.31
C GLY A 259 19.50 -2.38 15.15
N LYS A 260 20.02 -2.75 13.98
CA LYS A 260 21.46 -2.80 13.69
C LYS A 260 21.93 -1.52 12.97
N PRO A 261 23.22 -1.16 13.06
CA PRO A 261 23.78 -0.08 12.25
C PRO A 261 23.50 -0.30 10.76
N MET A 262 23.18 0.77 10.04
CA MET A 262 23.08 0.75 8.59
C MET A 262 24.40 0.18 8.00
N PRO A 263 24.34 -0.71 6.99
CA PRO A 263 25.54 -1.23 6.37
C PRO A 263 26.45 -0.11 5.88
N ALA A 264 27.75 -0.20 6.19
CA ALA A 264 28.70 0.82 5.80
C ALA A 264 28.76 0.96 4.28
N PHE A 265 28.79 2.21 3.80
CA PHE A 265 28.93 2.51 2.39
C PHE A 265 29.82 3.72 2.19
N ASP A 266 30.61 3.69 1.12
CA ASP A 266 31.41 4.84 0.69
C ASP A 266 30.63 5.66 -0.33
N VAL A 267 30.69 6.98 -0.18
CA VAL A 267 30.14 7.92 -1.16
C VAL A 267 31.17 8.10 -2.28
N SER A 268 30.88 7.55 -3.46
CA SER A 268 31.78 7.61 -4.63
C SER A 268 31.74 8.97 -5.31
N ARG A 269 30.57 9.62 -5.34
CA ARG A 269 30.39 11.00 -5.81
C ARG A 269 29.15 11.62 -5.18
N THR A 270 29.07 12.94 -5.25
CA THR A 270 27.88 13.71 -4.85
C THR A 270 27.44 14.59 -6.01
N ALA A 271 26.13 14.63 -6.29
CA ALA A 271 25.53 15.68 -7.12
C ALA A 271 24.88 16.71 -6.20
N GLY A 272 25.20 17.99 -6.35
CA GLY A 272 24.72 19.03 -5.42
C GLY A 272 25.85 19.80 -4.72
N PRO A 273 25.52 20.64 -3.72
CA PRO A 273 26.50 21.40 -2.94
C PRO A 273 27.52 20.50 -2.22
N LYS A 274 28.81 20.79 -2.41
CA LYS A 274 29.93 20.08 -1.75
C LYS A 274 30.13 20.45 -0.27
N THR A 275 29.48 21.50 0.22
CA THR A 275 29.75 22.10 1.54
C THR A 275 28.81 21.60 2.65
N TYR A 276 28.25 20.40 2.53
CA TYR A 276 27.45 19.82 3.60
C TYR A 276 28.31 18.94 4.50
N GLY A 277 28.44 19.33 5.77
CA GLY A 277 29.00 18.46 6.80
C GLY A 277 28.09 17.27 6.99
N ALA A 278 28.66 16.07 6.99
CA ALA A 278 27.98 14.79 7.23
C ALA A 278 27.52 14.64 8.69
N HIS A 279 26.87 15.66 9.25
CA HIS A 279 26.23 15.53 10.54
C HIS A 279 24.98 14.67 10.33
N LEU A 280 25.08 13.41 10.77
CA LEU A 280 23.92 12.57 11.03
C LEU A 280 23.00 13.39 11.94
N SER A 281 21.81 13.68 11.43
CA SER A 281 20.76 14.23 12.28
C SER A 281 20.25 13.15 13.23
N ASP A 282 19.41 13.51 14.20
CA ASP A 282 18.83 12.52 15.11
C ASP A 282 17.99 11.48 14.36
N VAL A 283 17.49 11.78 13.15
CA VAL A 283 16.80 10.81 12.29
C VAL A 283 17.13 11.02 10.83
N ASN A 284 17.59 9.97 10.14
CA ASN A 284 17.96 10.08 8.72
C ASN A 284 17.10 9.14 7.87
N LEU A 285 16.43 9.70 6.86
CA LEU A 285 15.74 8.96 5.82
C LEU A 285 16.63 8.85 4.58
N TYR A 286 17.00 7.64 4.19
CA TYR A 286 17.68 7.38 2.92
C TYR A 286 16.66 6.82 1.92
N VAL A 287 16.60 7.42 0.73
CA VAL A 287 15.79 6.96 -0.40
C VAL A 287 16.72 6.32 -1.42
N LEU A 288 16.75 4.98 -1.43
CA LEU A 288 17.65 4.16 -2.22
C LEU A 288 17.02 3.78 -3.56
N TYR A 289 17.80 3.91 -4.63
CA TYR A 289 17.43 3.46 -5.97
C TYR A 289 18.67 3.29 -6.85
N PRO A 290 18.64 2.42 -7.87
CA PRO A 290 19.78 2.26 -8.78
C PRO A 290 19.84 3.41 -9.79
N GLU A 291 21.04 3.72 -10.29
CA GLU A 291 21.26 4.80 -11.26
C GLU A 291 20.46 4.62 -12.57
N ASP A 292 20.17 3.38 -12.97
CA ASP A 292 19.42 3.05 -14.19
C ASP A 292 17.89 3.06 -14.00
N CYS A 293 17.39 3.45 -12.82
CA CYS A 293 15.94 3.53 -12.57
C CYS A 293 15.30 4.72 -13.31
N ALA A 294 14.70 4.47 -14.48
CA ALA A 294 14.02 5.48 -15.28
C ALA A 294 12.86 6.17 -14.53
N SER A 295 12.09 5.41 -13.75
CA SER A 295 10.98 5.93 -12.94
C SER A 295 11.46 6.77 -11.75
N CYS A 296 12.74 6.70 -11.38
CA CYS A 296 13.33 7.37 -10.21
C CYS A 296 13.91 8.76 -10.51
N ALA A 297 13.83 9.25 -11.75
CA ALA A 297 14.46 10.51 -12.16
C ALA A 297 14.06 11.74 -11.34
N SER A 298 12.85 11.72 -10.78
CA SER A 298 12.27 12.80 -9.99
C SER A 298 12.49 12.69 -8.48
N ILE A 299 13.10 11.59 -8.00
CA ILE A 299 13.31 11.37 -6.56
C ILE A 299 14.16 12.47 -5.92
N PRO A 300 15.28 12.93 -6.52
CA PRO A 300 16.08 14.00 -5.91
C PRO A 300 15.26 15.26 -5.62
N GLU A 301 14.39 15.66 -6.56
CA GLU A 301 13.52 16.82 -6.40
C GLU A 301 12.48 16.59 -5.30
N ALA A 302 11.84 15.42 -5.28
CA ALA A 302 10.84 15.08 -4.29
C ALA A 302 11.42 15.00 -2.87
N VAL A 303 12.63 14.46 -2.71
CA VAL A 303 13.36 14.48 -1.43
C VAL A 303 13.73 15.91 -1.01
N ALA A 304 14.09 16.78 -1.96
CA ALA A 304 14.35 18.19 -1.66
C ALA A 304 13.11 18.92 -1.17
N VAL A 305 11.92 18.61 -1.70
CA VAL A 305 10.64 19.12 -1.22
C VAL A 305 10.35 18.61 0.19
N LEU A 306 10.41 17.28 0.40
CA LEU A 306 10.19 16.66 1.71
C LEU A 306 11.06 17.31 2.79
N ARG A 307 12.34 17.49 2.51
CA ARG A 307 13.33 18.06 3.45
C ARG A 307 12.96 19.46 3.93
N LYS A 308 12.32 20.28 3.09
CA LYS A 308 11.87 21.64 3.49
C LYS A 308 10.78 21.59 4.56
N GLY A 309 10.01 20.51 4.62
CA GLY A 309 8.99 20.28 5.64
C GLY A 309 9.50 19.59 6.90
N LEU A 310 10.75 19.10 6.92
CA LEU A 310 11.30 18.40 8.08
C LEU A 310 11.78 19.36 9.17
N ASN A 311 11.67 18.90 10.42
CA ASN A 311 12.29 19.58 11.53
C ASN A 311 13.83 19.51 11.42
N ILE A 312 14.54 20.37 12.18
CA ILE A 312 16.02 20.45 12.14
C ILE A 312 16.74 19.16 12.60
N ARG A 313 16.03 18.25 13.25
CA ARG A 313 16.53 16.99 13.82
C ARG A 313 16.36 15.81 12.85
N ALA A 314 15.65 15.99 11.75
CA ALA A 314 15.46 14.99 10.71
C ALA A 314 16.10 15.44 9.39
N GLN A 315 16.65 14.49 8.63
CA GLN A 315 17.21 14.73 7.30
C GLN A 315 16.76 13.64 6.33
N ALA A 316 16.62 14.00 5.07
CA ALA A 316 16.32 13.06 3.99
C ALA A 316 17.39 13.15 2.89
N TRP A 317 17.81 11.99 2.39
CA TRP A 317 18.93 11.84 1.47
C TRP A 317 18.55 10.94 0.28
N PRO A 318 18.69 11.42 -0.97
CA PRO A 318 18.66 10.54 -2.12
C PRO A 318 19.98 9.75 -2.16
N LEU A 319 19.91 8.42 -2.19
CA LEU A 319 21.07 7.52 -2.22
C LEU A 319 21.01 6.62 -3.46
N VAL A 320 21.92 6.86 -4.40
CA VAL A 320 21.97 6.19 -5.69
C VAL A 320 22.99 5.07 -5.68
N GLU A 321 22.54 3.85 -5.96
CA GLU A 321 23.43 2.71 -6.17
C GLU A 321 23.96 2.71 -7.63
N VAL A 322 25.27 2.86 -7.77
CA VAL A 322 25.97 2.94 -9.05
C VAL A 322 26.53 1.58 -9.40
N ARG A 323 26.10 1.03 -10.54
CA ARG A 323 26.69 -0.20 -11.06
C ARG A 323 28.15 0.06 -11.51
N PRO A 324 29.07 -0.90 -11.33
CA PRO A 324 30.49 -0.71 -11.61
C PRO A 324 30.85 -0.32 -13.06
N THR A 325 29.94 -0.45 -14.02
CA THR A 325 30.27 -0.47 -15.44
C THR A 325 30.14 0.87 -16.18
N GLU A 326 29.47 1.89 -15.64
CA GLU A 326 29.38 3.20 -16.30
C GLU A 326 29.32 4.35 -15.28
N ILE A 327 30.40 5.13 -15.18
CA ILE A 327 30.35 6.44 -14.51
C ILE A 327 29.75 7.42 -15.52
N LYS A 328 28.43 7.63 -15.47
CA LYS A 328 27.84 8.77 -16.16
C LYS A 328 28.18 10.05 -15.38
N PRO A 329 28.71 11.10 -16.04
CA PRO A 329 28.87 12.38 -15.39
C PRO A 329 27.50 12.85 -14.89
N SER A 330 27.45 13.31 -13.64
CA SER A 330 26.23 13.82 -13.04
C SER A 330 25.62 14.90 -13.94
N PRO A 331 24.31 14.84 -14.25
CA PRO A 331 23.68 15.90 -15.03
C PRO A 331 23.87 17.23 -14.31
N ALA A 332 24.34 18.23 -15.05
CA ALA A 332 24.54 19.58 -14.55
C ALA A 332 23.20 20.27 -14.26
N SER A 333 22.53 19.87 -13.18
CA SER A 333 21.59 20.77 -12.53
C SER A 333 22.40 21.86 -11.84
N THR A 334 21.92 23.10 -11.85
CA THR A 334 22.47 24.20 -11.05
C THR A 334 21.78 24.12 -9.69
N PRO A 335 22.33 23.37 -8.71
CA PRO A 335 21.65 23.15 -7.45
C PRO A 335 21.72 24.44 -6.66
N ASN A 336 20.67 24.81 -5.93
CA ASN A 336 20.79 25.85 -4.93
C ASN A 336 21.59 25.27 -3.74
N PRO A 337 22.83 25.72 -3.50
CA PRO A 337 23.72 25.10 -2.54
C PRO A 337 23.23 25.23 -1.08
N LYS A 338 22.22 26.07 -0.83
CA LYS A 338 21.64 26.28 0.50
C LYS A 338 20.40 25.41 0.77
N THR A 339 19.70 24.93 -0.26
CA THR A 339 18.39 24.26 -0.08
C THR A 339 18.34 22.83 -0.58
N ASP A 340 19.19 22.46 -1.53
CA ASP A 340 19.05 21.18 -2.21
C ASP A 340 19.97 20.14 -1.54
N PRO A 341 19.43 18.99 -1.05
CA PRO A 341 20.27 17.94 -0.49
C PRO A 341 21.20 17.39 -1.58
N PRO A 342 22.48 17.10 -1.26
CA PRO A 342 23.31 16.38 -2.20
C PRO A 342 22.74 14.97 -2.41
N THR A 343 22.60 14.58 -3.66
CA THR A 343 22.39 13.18 -4.04
C THR A 343 23.70 12.44 -3.81
N LEU A 344 23.64 11.42 -2.97
CA LEU A 344 24.78 10.57 -2.63
C LEU A 344 24.83 9.41 -3.62
N TYR A 345 26.00 9.10 -4.16
CA TYR A 345 26.19 7.94 -5.02
C TYR A 345 27.12 6.96 -4.32
N THR A 346 26.81 5.68 -4.38
CA THR A 346 27.61 4.62 -3.77
C THR A 346 27.75 3.41 -4.69
N HIS A 347 28.84 2.65 -4.52
CA HIS A 347 29.02 1.35 -5.18
C HIS A 347 28.65 0.16 -4.27
N ALA A 348 28.25 0.44 -3.03
CA ALA A 348 27.79 -0.60 -2.13
C ALA A 348 26.49 -1.23 -2.65
N GLU A 349 26.39 -2.57 -2.61
CA GLU A 349 25.16 -3.32 -2.96
C GLU A 349 24.08 -3.18 -1.87
N LEU A 350 23.77 -1.93 -1.46
CA LEU A 350 22.90 -1.66 -0.32
C LEU A 350 21.49 -2.20 -0.51
N LEU A 351 20.92 -2.07 -1.73
CA LEU A 351 19.60 -2.62 -2.04
C LEU A 351 19.55 -4.12 -1.75
N LYS A 352 20.60 -4.85 -2.15
CA LYS A 352 20.70 -6.30 -1.90
C LYS A 352 20.99 -6.61 -0.44
N GLN A 353 21.87 -5.87 0.23
CA GLN A 353 22.23 -6.10 1.63
C GLN A 353 21.03 -5.88 2.56
N LEU A 354 20.20 -4.88 2.26
CA LEU A 354 19.01 -4.52 3.03
C LEU A 354 17.75 -5.28 2.60
N GLY A 355 17.85 -6.16 1.59
CA GLY A 355 16.70 -6.96 1.13
C GLY A 355 15.60 -6.14 0.45
N ALA A 356 15.97 -5.11 -0.32
CA ALA A 356 15.03 -4.36 -1.15
C ALA A 356 14.43 -5.26 -2.23
N THR A 357 13.11 -5.18 -2.41
CA THR A 357 12.36 -5.94 -3.43
C THR A 357 11.76 -5.04 -4.51
N ALA A 358 11.62 -3.75 -4.22
CA ALA A 358 11.22 -2.73 -5.17
C ALA A 358 11.97 -1.42 -4.89
N VAL A 359 11.88 -0.47 -5.84
CA VAL A 359 12.46 0.86 -5.70
C VAL A 359 11.42 1.93 -6.03
N PRO A 360 11.43 3.11 -5.36
CA PRO A 360 12.38 3.49 -4.32
C PRO A 360 12.25 2.71 -3.00
N PHE A 361 13.40 2.46 -2.38
CA PHE A 361 13.50 1.76 -1.10
C PHE A 361 13.88 2.75 0.00
N PHE A 362 13.13 2.77 1.08
CA PHE A 362 13.25 3.74 2.16
C PHE A 362 13.92 3.07 3.35
N VAL A 363 14.95 3.73 3.87
CA VAL A 363 15.70 3.28 5.05
C VAL A 363 15.70 4.41 6.04
N LEU A 364 15.09 4.20 7.20
CA LEU A 364 15.04 5.19 8.26
C LEU A 364 16.00 4.79 9.37
N THR A 365 16.88 5.69 9.80
CA THR A 365 17.85 5.45 10.87
C THR A 365 17.69 6.45 12.02
N ASP A 366 18.03 6.01 13.23
CA ASP A 366 18.11 6.89 14.42
C ASP A 366 19.42 7.69 14.47
N GLY A 367 19.61 8.46 15.55
CA GLY A 367 20.79 9.32 15.73
C GLY A 367 22.09 8.54 15.96
N LYS A 368 21.99 7.23 16.21
CA LYS A 368 23.12 6.29 16.31
C LYS A 368 23.40 5.60 14.97
N GLY A 369 22.61 5.87 13.94
CA GLY A 369 22.70 5.23 12.62
C GLY A 369 22.13 3.82 12.58
N ASN A 370 21.36 3.39 13.60
CA ASN A 370 20.70 2.10 13.57
C ASN A 370 19.45 2.17 12.71
N VAL A 371 19.24 1.15 11.89
CA VAL A 371 18.04 0.98 11.07
C VAL A 371 16.84 0.82 11.99
N ARG A 372 15.85 1.67 11.82
CA ARG A 372 14.56 1.61 12.50
C ARG A 372 13.49 1.06 11.59
N LEU A 373 13.50 1.45 10.31
CA LEU A 373 12.51 1.02 9.34
C LEU A 373 13.16 0.72 7.98
N LEU A 374 12.61 -0.29 7.30
CA LEU A 374 12.89 -0.61 5.91
C LEU A 374 11.56 -0.77 5.19
N THR A 375 11.37 -0.13 4.04
CA THR A 375 10.15 -0.34 3.27
C THR A 375 10.32 0.02 1.80
N ASN A 376 9.53 -0.65 0.95
CA ASN A 376 9.34 -0.19 -0.42
C ASN A 376 8.30 0.94 -0.35
N GLY A 377 8.65 2.14 -0.80
CA GLY A 377 7.68 3.22 -0.88
C GLY A 377 7.31 3.51 -2.32
N SER A 378 6.18 4.17 -2.50
CA SER A 378 5.82 4.72 -3.80
C SER A 378 6.46 6.10 -3.97
N ARG A 379 6.61 6.54 -5.22
CA ARG A 379 6.93 7.94 -5.52
C ARG A 379 6.00 8.91 -4.80
N GLY A 380 4.71 8.56 -4.67
CA GLY A 380 3.68 9.38 -4.03
C GLY A 380 4.02 9.74 -2.58
N TRP A 381 4.85 8.95 -1.89
CA TRP A 381 5.32 9.25 -0.52
C TRP A 381 6.22 10.48 -0.44
N LEU A 382 6.77 10.93 -1.56
CA LEU A 382 7.69 12.07 -1.59
C LEU A 382 7.02 13.35 -2.12
N TYR A 383 5.77 13.29 -2.59
CA TYR A 383 5.05 14.45 -3.12
C TYR A 383 3.98 14.93 -2.14
N SER A 384 3.83 16.25 -2.05
CA SER A 384 2.80 16.96 -1.28
C SER A 384 1.38 16.68 -1.76
N ASP A 385 1.25 16.21 -2.99
CA ASP A 385 -0.01 16.20 -3.72
C ASP A 385 -0.88 14.96 -3.37
N GLY A 386 -0.35 14.06 -2.52
CA GLY A 386 -0.94 12.76 -2.21
C GLY A 386 -0.83 12.29 -0.77
N ASN A 387 -0.76 13.19 0.22
CA ASN A 387 -0.57 12.88 1.66
C ASN A 387 0.74 12.13 2.01
N GLY A 388 1.64 11.92 1.04
CA GLY A 388 2.83 11.11 1.21
C GLY A 388 3.91 11.77 2.05
N ASP A 389 4.09 13.08 1.89
CA ASP A 389 4.99 13.90 2.70
C ASP A 389 4.61 13.88 4.18
N ILE A 390 3.31 13.87 4.49
CA ILE A 390 2.79 13.72 5.86
C ILE A 390 3.21 12.37 6.45
N LEU A 391 3.16 11.27 5.68
CA LEU A 391 3.57 9.95 6.18
C LEU A 391 5.06 9.92 6.52
N ALA A 392 5.90 10.39 5.60
CA ALA A 392 7.34 10.44 5.83
C ALA A 392 7.71 11.34 7.03
N GLN A 393 7.08 12.52 7.13
CA GLN A 393 7.23 13.43 8.27
C GLN A 393 6.80 12.78 9.59
N THR A 394 5.60 12.19 9.62
CA THR A 394 5.04 11.53 10.81
C THR A 394 5.96 10.40 11.30
N MET A 395 6.54 9.62 10.40
CA MET A 395 7.51 8.57 10.76
C MET A 395 8.76 9.14 11.41
N MET A 396 9.35 10.18 10.80
CA MET A 396 10.57 10.81 11.32
C MET A 396 10.33 11.46 12.68
N GLU A 397 9.22 12.19 12.84
CA GLU A 397 8.85 12.84 14.10
C GLU A 397 8.62 11.83 15.24
N ARG A 398 8.05 10.66 14.95
CA ARG A 398 7.89 9.58 15.94
C ARG A 398 9.22 9.06 16.46
N ILE A 399 10.20 8.84 15.59
CA ILE A 399 11.53 8.38 16.02
C ILE A 399 12.23 9.46 16.84
N VAL A 400 12.10 10.74 16.44
CA VAL A 400 12.61 11.86 17.25
C VAL A 400 11.99 11.84 18.65
N ALA A 401 10.66 11.70 18.75
CA ALA A 401 9.96 11.65 20.04
C ALA A 401 10.36 10.43 20.88
N HIS A 402 10.61 9.28 20.25
CA HIS A 402 11.11 8.08 20.92
C HIS A 402 12.52 8.31 21.51
N ASP A 403 13.44 8.84 20.71
CA ASP A 403 14.81 9.13 21.16
C ASP A 403 14.83 10.13 22.33
N ASP A 404 13.90 11.09 22.35
CA ASP A 404 13.74 12.02 23.46
C ASP A 404 13.26 11.32 24.75
N ASN A 405 12.31 10.40 24.63
CA ASN A 405 11.82 9.62 25.76
C ASN A 405 12.91 8.70 26.34
N GLU A 406 13.70 8.02 25.48
CA GLU A 406 14.83 7.20 25.94
C GLU A 406 15.90 8.04 26.63
N ARG A 407 16.24 9.22 26.06
CA ARG A 407 17.19 10.16 26.67
C ARG A 407 16.70 10.65 28.03
N GLY A 408 15.43 11.02 28.15
CA GLY A 408 14.81 11.43 29.41
C GLY A 408 14.88 10.34 30.48
N ALA A 409 14.46 9.11 30.14
CA ALA A 409 14.52 7.98 31.06
C ALA A 409 15.95 7.64 31.52
N ALA A 410 16.93 7.73 30.61
CA ALA A 410 18.33 7.51 30.95
C ALA A 410 18.87 8.59 31.90
N MET A 411 18.48 9.86 31.71
CA MET A 411 18.86 10.96 32.60
C MET A 411 18.26 10.80 33.99
N ASP A 412 16.97 10.41 34.08
CA ASP A 412 16.30 10.16 35.36
C ASP A 412 16.95 9.00 36.12
N LYS A 413 17.29 7.91 35.42
CA LYS A 413 18.03 6.78 35.99
C LYS A 413 19.40 7.22 36.52
N ALA A 414 20.17 7.97 35.73
CA ALA A 414 21.48 8.47 36.16
C ALA A 414 21.38 9.43 37.35
N ALA A 415 20.32 10.25 37.43
CA ALA A 415 20.06 11.11 38.56
C ALA A 415 19.72 10.30 39.83
N HIS A 416 18.90 9.25 39.69
CA HIS A 416 18.56 8.35 40.79
C HIS A 416 19.77 7.55 41.31
N GLU A 417 20.62 7.05 40.41
CA GLU A 417 21.87 6.35 40.77
C GLU A 417 22.85 7.28 41.51
N LYS A 418 22.96 8.55 41.12
CA LYS A 418 23.77 9.53 41.86
C LYS A 418 23.24 9.84 43.26
N LEU A 419 21.92 9.78 43.46
CA LEU A 419 21.29 10.01 44.78
C LEU A 419 21.39 8.80 45.71
N THR A 420 21.65 7.61 45.18
CA THR A 420 21.66 6.34 45.93
C THR A 420 23.06 5.77 46.19
N GLN A 421 24.12 6.41 45.69
CA GLN A 421 25.49 6.06 46.06
C GLN A 421 25.78 6.47 47.52
N PRO A 422 26.23 5.53 48.38
CA PRO A 422 26.61 5.85 49.75
C PRO A 422 27.80 6.83 49.75
N GLN A 423 27.68 7.90 50.53
CA GLN A 423 28.67 8.97 50.67
C GLN A 423 30.00 8.49 51.25
#